data_AF-A0A7J3VPT1-F1
#
_entry.id   AF-A0A7J3VPT1-F1
#
_cell.length_a   1.000
_cell.length_b   1.000
_cell.length_c   1.000
_cell.angle_alpha   90.00
_cell.angle_beta   90.00
_cell.angle_gamma   90.00
#
_symmetry.space_group_name_H-M   'P 1'
#
loop_
_entity.id
_entity.type
_entity.pdbx_description
1 polymer ?
#
loop_
_entity_poly.entity_id
_entity_poly.type
_entity_poly.pdbx_seq_one_letter_code
_entity_poly.pdbx_strand_id
1 'polypeptide(L)'
;MIMVMVMSMRRRCKHMMSSRLRVYRVLVPSVGGQGGGTISEVLYRAVMIERERVAKANGMLDRIAYRTDLEYRYMIPGLAQRNGSVYSAVVFVSPLELDLPEQIVVAERFHTSSVDVMIAQELAEAVRFAGSGLLNADSTAIVNEHRFLTTVEKMPTTKSLIPMDEQIAALKRLVGRYVGIDAHGLALTNGMKPLYANAILLGALAASNALPISKDSYISAIEERFSGKVMDENIKAFEIGYKHTISAYSVYSRRNVVSDITEQSMDGIVERNHRRLMLSRGKRDAERYVELIKGFADNNSNSNSNSNSKYGIIPEDLLKILAEGIGQMVEFEGWHHADAYMRRVMDMLSIDRERGDGTFRLSKAYAMHLAGRLMRWEGPFEVARIKSRKIIKDMLHYRGSRSNVIVKVEALLQPNVEEMYGMVPKRIHDIMCRIIPSWQSYIESRRYDGRPISIDLTSIGGYIKLWLLWKLSFMQKHSLRYHREMELVDYFTRVVKDLAMIDYELACMVADYAQYIRGFAHIRARNIDAFKTLVEYVVMKGLEMDGALKDEEHRITKAALRAAMNLITLDGEGKDKVIEFIDELYTLFKEGEYSRIYTRLALRQLVPLE
;
A
#
# COMPACT_ATOMS: atom_id res chain seq x y z
N MET A 1 -6.41 -22.52 -61.69
CA MET A 1 -6.77 -23.22 -60.43
C MET A 1 -6.27 -22.46 -59.19
N ILE A 2 -4.98 -22.09 -59.11
CA ILE A 2 -4.39 -21.35 -57.97
C ILE A 2 -5.02 -19.95 -57.81
N MET A 3 -5.32 -19.24 -58.89
CA MET A 3 -5.93 -17.90 -58.83
C MET A 3 -7.39 -17.91 -58.30
N VAL A 4 -8.14 -18.98 -58.59
CA VAL A 4 -9.51 -19.20 -58.08
C VAL A 4 -9.47 -19.56 -56.59
N MET A 5 -8.45 -20.31 -56.16
CA MET A 5 -8.20 -20.64 -54.75
C MET A 5 -7.78 -19.40 -53.93
N VAL A 6 -6.94 -18.52 -54.51
CA VAL A 6 -6.54 -17.25 -53.88
C VAL A 6 -7.70 -16.24 -53.85
N MET A 7 -8.57 -16.20 -54.86
CA MET A 7 -9.78 -15.37 -54.83
C MET A 7 -10.86 -15.93 -53.89
N SER A 8 -10.95 -17.25 -53.73
CA SER A 8 -11.81 -17.91 -52.73
C SER A 8 -11.30 -17.63 -51.30
N MET A 9 -9.99 -17.68 -51.06
CA MET A 9 -9.38 -17.28 -49.79
C MET A 9 -9.53 -15.77 -49.53
N ARG A 10 -9.38 -14.91 -50.55
CA ARG A 10 -9.64 -13.46 -50.41
C ARG A 10 -11.11 -13.13 -50.18
N ARG A 11 -12.05 -13.88 -50.75
CA ARG A 11 -13.50 -13.73 -50.47
C ARG A 11 -13.86 -14.24 -49.07
N ARG A 12 -13.28 -15.34 -48.60
CA ARG A 12 -13.40 -15.80 -47.19
C ARG A 12 -12.77 -14.81 -46.21
N CYS A 13 -11.59 -14.28 -46.50
CA CYS A 13 -10.95 -13.26 -45.66
C CYS A 13 -11.69 -11.92 -45.67
N LYS A 14 -12.37 -11.55 -46.77
CA LYS A 14 -13.23 -10.34 -46.81
C LYS A 14 -14.54 -10.51 -46.03
N HIS A 15 -15.06 -11.72 -45.85
CA HIS A 15 -16.16 -12.00 -44.91
C HIS A 15 -15.67 -12.12 -43.45
N MET A 16 -14.39 -12.38 -43.20
CA MET A 16 -13.78 -12.38 -41.85
C MET A 16 -13.42 -10.98 -41.32
N MET A 17 -13.68 -9.90 -42.06
CA MET A 17 -13.46 -8.53 -41.59
C MET A 17 -14.76 -7.84 -41.14
N SER A 18 -15.66 -8.59 -40.48
CA SER A 18 -16.82 -8.04 -39.79
C SER A 18 -16.78 -8.47 -38.32
N SER A 19 -16.78 -7.47 -37.43
CA SER A 19 -16.66 -7.52 -35.95
C SER A 19 -15.39 -8.17 -35.37
N ARG A 20 -14.45 -7.35 -34.90
CA ARG A 20 -13.44 -7.81 -33.93
C ARG A 20 -14.20 -8.25 -32.66
N LEU A 21 -14.01 -9.51 -32.25
CA LEU A 21 -14.53 -10.04 -30.98
C LEU A 21 -14.23 -9.06 -29.84
N ARG A 22 -15.26 -8.62 -29.13
CA ARG A 22 -15.12 -7.69 -28.00
C ARG A 22 -14.79 -8.49 -26.75
N VAL A 23 -13.59 -8.26 -26.21
CA VAL A 23 -13.15 -8.83 -24.93
C VAL A 23 -13.19 -7.75 -23.85
N TYR A 24 -13.89 -8.03 -22.75
CA TYR A 24 -13.96 -7.21 -21.56
C TYR A 24 -12.94 -7.66 -20.53
N ARG A 25 -12.23 -6.69 -19.94
CA ARG A 25 -11.23 -6.88 -18.88
C ARG A 25 -11.65 -6.10 -17.65
N VAL A 26 -12.04 -6.83 -16.61
CA VAL A 26 -12.51 -6.24 -15.35
C VAL A 26 -11.49 -6.45 -14.26
N LEU A 27 -10.97 -5.34 -13.74
CA LEU A 27 -10.05 -5.28 -12.62
C LEU A 27 -10.82 -5.04 -11.31
N VAL A 28 -10.58 -5.89 -10.32
CA VAL A 28 -11.18 -5.77 -8.98
C VAL A 28 -10.05 -5.57 -7.96
N PRO A 29 -9.57 -4.32 -7.78
CA PRO A 29 -8.57 -4.05 -6.76
C PRO A 29 -9.25 -4.07 -5.39
N SER A 30 -8.60 -4.76 -4.46
CA SER A 30 -9.17 -5.10 -3.17
C SER A 30 -8.10 -5.24 -2.12
N VAL A 31 -8.53 -5.24 -0.86
CA VAL A 31 -7.67 -5.54 0.26
C VAL A 31 -7.97 -6.96 0.74
N GLY A 32 -6.94 -7.76 0.98
CA GLY A 32 -7.08 -9.16 1.42
C GLY A 32 -7.98 -9.27 2.65
N GLY A 33 -9.14 -9.92 2.50
CA GLY A 33 -10.16 -10.07 3.53
C GLY A 33 -11.40 -9.17 3.40
N GLN A 34 -11.43 -8.23 2.44
CA GLN A 34 -12.58 -7.32 2.19
C GLN A 34 -13.59 -7.86 1.17
N GLY A 35 -13.32 -9.01 0.54
CA GLY A 35 -14.27 -9.67 -0.37
C GLY A 35 -14.12 -9.33 -1.86
N GLY A 36 -12.97 -8.83 -2.32
CA GLY A 36 -12.69 -8.70 -3.77
C GLY A 36 -12.79 -10.04 -4.52
N GLY A 37 -12.48 -11.14 -3.82
CA GLY A 37 -12.76 -12.49 -4.30
C GLY A 37 -14.26 -12.75 -4.52
N THR A 38 -15.12 -12.27 -3.63
CA THR A 38 -16.58 -12.40 -3.74
C THR A 38 -17.13 -11.59 -4.91
N ILE A 39 -16.70 -10.34 -5.08
CA ILE A 39 -17.11 -9.48 -6.21
C ILE A 39 -16.76 -10.14 -7.54
N SER A 40 -15.50 -10.55 -7.69
CA SER A 40 -15.04 -11.18 -8.93
C SER A 40 -15.71 -12.53 -9.21
N GLU A 41 -16.07 -13.29 -8.17
CA GLU A 41 -16.77 -14.57 -8.33
C GLU A 41 -18.23 -14.39 -8.77
N VAL A 42 -18.97 -13.47 -8.13
CA VAL A 42 -20.34 -13.15 -8.54
C VAL A 42 -20.36 -12.58 -9.95
N LEU A 43 -19.41 -11.70 -10.28
CA LEU A 43 -19.28 -11.16 -11.64
C LEU A 43 -18.99 -12.26 -12.67
N TYR A 44 -18.06 -13.17 -12.38
CA TYR A 44 -17.74 -14.29 -13.26
C TYR A 44 -18.97 -15.19 -13.51
N ARG A 45 -19.76 -15.50 -12.47
CA ARG A 45 -21.02 -16.23 -12.62
C ARG A 45 -22.06 -15.46 -13.43
N ALA A 46 -22.20 -14.15 -13.20
CA ALA A 46 -23.14 -13.31 -13.94
C ALA A 46 -22.83 -13.28 -15.45
N VAL A 47 -21.54 -13.31 -15.84
CA VAL A 47 -21.12 -13.44 -17.24
C VAL A 47 -21.59 -14.77 -17.84
N MET A 48 -21.36 -15.88 -17.13
CA MET A 48 -21.76 -17.22 -17.60
C MET A 48 -23.28 -17.31 -17.76
N ILE A 49 -24.03 -16.83 -16.76
CA ILE A 49 -25.49 -16.80 -16.78
C ILE A 49 -26.01 -15.92 -17.93
N GLU A 50 -25.44 -14.74 -18.15
CA GLU A 50 -25.87 -13.89 -19.27
C GLU A 50 -25.60 -14.56 -20.62
N ARG A 51 -24.42 -15.18 -20.79
CA ARG A 51 -24.10 -15.89 -22.03
C ARG A 51 -25.07 -17.05 -22.27
N GLU A 52 -25.37 -17.84 -21.25
CA GLU A 52 -26.35 -18.93 -21.34
C GLU A 52 -27.73 -18.41 -21.72
N ARG A 53 -28.16 -17.32 -21.07
CA ARG A 53 -29.44 -16.65 -21.34
C ARG A 53 -29.54 -16.18 -22.79
N VAL A 54 -28.50 -15.50 -23.29
CA VAL A 54 -28.45 -15.00 -24.67
C VAL A 54 -28.40 -16.16 -25.67
N ALA A 55 -27.59 -17.19 -25.43
CA ALA A 55 -27.51 -18.34 -26.32
C ALA A 55 -28.82 -19.13 -26.36
N LYS A 56 -29.47 -19.33 -25.21
CA LYS A 56 -30.78 -19.99 -25.13
C LYS A 56 -31.85 -19.21 -25.89
N ALA A 57 -31.88 -17.89 -25.74
CA ALA A 57 -32.81 -17.02 -26.46
C ALA A 57 -32.61 -17.07 -28.00
N ASN A 58 -31.41 -17.42 -28.45
CA ASN A 58 -31.05 -17.53 -29.87
C ASN A 58 -30.95 -18.99 -30.38
N GLY A 59 -31.33 -19.99 -29.56
CA GLY A 59 -31.26 -21.40 -29.96
C GLY A 59 -29.84 -21.95 -30.17
N MET A 60 -28.82 -21.38 -29.51
CA MET A 60 -27.41 -21.69 -29.69
C MET A 60 -26.74 -22.29 -28.44
N LEU A 61 -27.52 -22.80 -27.48
CA LEU A 61 -27.02 -23.31 -26.22
C LEU A 61 -25.95 -24.41 -26.41
N ASP A 62 -26.18 -25.34 -27.33
CA ASP A 62 -25.27 -26.46 -27.62
C ASP A 62 -23.89 -26.00 -28.12
N ARG A 63 -23.81 -24.81 -28.75
CA ARG A 63 -22.53 -24.27 -29.27
C ARG A 63 -21.64 -23.68 -28.18
N ILE A 64 -22.20 -23.32 -27.03
CA ILE A 64 -21.46 -22.68 -25.94
C ILE A 64 -21.31 -23.57 -24.70
N ALA A 65 -22.16 -24.59 -24.51
CA ALA A 65 -22.24 -25.39 -23.29
C ALA A 65 -20.91 -26.06 -22.86
N TYR A 66 -20.00 -26.30 -23.81
CA TYR A 66 -18.70 -26.95 -23.59
C TYR A 66 -17.50 -26.02 -23.75
N ARG A 67 -17.72 -24.72 -23.97
CA ARG A 67 -16.65 -23.74 -24.20
C ARG A 67 -16.08 -23.28 -22.86
N THR A 68 -14.78 -23.49 -22.65
CA THR A 68 -14.04 -23.04 -21.45
C THR A 68 -13.05 -21.90 -21.74
N ASP A 69 -12.97 -21.47 -23.00
CA ASP A 69 -12.05 -20.45 -23.52
C ASP A 69 -12.66 -19.04 -23.61
N LEU A 70 -13.91 -18.87 -23.20
CA LEU A 70 -14.67 -17.62 -23.37
C LEU A 70 -14.53 -16.68 -22.18
N GLU A 71 -14.36 -17.22 -20.98
CA GLU A 71 -14.20 -16.44 -19.76
C GLU A 71 -13.28 -17.14 -18.76
N TYR A 72 -12.47 -16.36 -18.07
CA TYR A 72 -11.66 -16.86 -16.96
C TYR A 72 -11.56 -15.81 -15.86
N ARG A 73 -11.27 -16.31 -14.66
CA ARG A 73 -11.06 -15.52 -13.46
C ARG A 73 -9.75 -15.92 -12.82
N TYR A 74 -8.92 -14.95 -12.52
CA TYR A 74 -7.71 -15.15 -11.74
C TYR A 74 -7.62 -14.12 -10.62
N MET A 75 -6.83 -14.42 -9.61
CA MET A 75 -6.54 -13.50 -8.52
C MET A 75 -5.05 -13.52 -8.31
N ILE A 76 -4.43 -12.34 -8.34
CA ILE A 76 -3.04 -12.18 -7.95
C ILE A 76 -3.06 -11.76 -6.48
N PRO A 77 -2.79 -12.69 -5.54
CA PRO A 77 -2.69 -12.32 -4.15
C PRO A 77 -1.52 -11.35 -3.98
N GLY A 78 -1.75 -10.25 -3.26
CA GLY A 78 -0.65 -9.51 -2.67
C GLY A 78 0.15 -10.39 -1.71
N LEU A 79 1.40 -10.02 -1.46
CA LEU A 79 2.30 -10.72 -0.53
C LEU A 79 1.77 -10.73 0.93
N ALA A 80 0.79 -9.87 1.26
CA ALA A 80 0.18 -9.76 2.58
C ALA A 80 -1.17 -10.50 2.67
N GLN A 81 -1.30 -11.35 3.70
CA GLN A 81 -2.41 -12.29 3.87
C GLN A 81 -3.69 -11.68 4.49
N ARG A 82 -3.61 -10.47 5.04
CA ARG A 82 -4.72 -9.57 5.42
C ARG A 82 -4.19 -8.14 5.30
N ASN A 83 -5.00 -7.22 4.80
CA ASN A 83 -4.60 -5.84 4.56
C ASN A 83 -3.58 -5.64 3.42
N GLY A 84 -3.30 -6.69 2.64
CA GLY A 84 -2.50 -6.60 1.41
C GLY A 84 -3.35 -6.20 0.21
N SER A 85 -2.80 -5.34 -0.65
CA SER A 85 -3.34 -5.06 -1.98
C SER A 85 -3.40 -6.36 -2.79
N VAL A 86 -4.61 -6.78 -3.15
CA VAL A 86 -4.92 -7.96 -3.96
C VAL A 86 -5.75 -7.46 -5.12
N TYR A 87 -5.45 -7.90 -6.35
CA TYR A 87 -6.42 -7.72 -7.42
C TYR A 87 -6.93 -9.06 -7.91
N SER A 88 -8.24 -9.11 -8.07
CA SER A 88 -8.89 -10.15 -8.86
C SER A 88 -9.18 -9.59 -10.24
N ALA A 89 -9.22 -10.47 -11.22
CA ALA A 89 -9.47 -10.12 -12.60
C ALA A 89 -10.51 -11.08 -13.16
N VAL A 90 -11.45 -10.53 -13.93
CA VAL A 90 -12.43 -11.28 -14.71
C VAL A 90 -12.28 -10.82 -16.14
N VAL A 91 -11.98 -11.75 -17.04
CA VAL A 91 -11.81 -11.46 -18.46
C VAL A 91 -12.73 -12.36 -19.25
N PHE A 92 -13.48 -11.77 -20.17
CA PHE A 92 -14.49 -12.50 -20.93
C PHE A 92 -14.73 -11.91 -22.32
N VAL A 93 -14.96 -12.77 -23.29
CA VAL A 93 -15.54 -12.38 -24.59
C VAL A 93 -16.97 -11.90 -24.34
N SER A 94 -17.46 -10.90 -25.07
CA SER A 94 -18.81 -10.39 -24.90
C SER A 94 -19.85 -11.54 -24.86
N PRO A 95 -20.73 -11.60 -23.85
CA PRO A 95 -21.82 -12.59 -23.81
C PRO A 95 -22.86 -12.37 -24.92
N LEU A 96 -22.83 -11.20 -25.58
CA LEU A 96 -23.69 -10.88 -26.72
C LEU A 96 -23.14 -11.42 -28.05
N GLU A 97 -21.88 -11.87 -28.09
CA GLU A 97 -21.27 -12.44 -29.29
C GLU A 97 -21.55 -13.94 -29.35
N LEU A 98 -22.26 -14.34 -30.41
CA LEU A 98 -22.64 -15.74 -30.65
C LEU A 98 -21.90 -16.36 -31.85
N ASP A 99 -21.43 -15.54 -32.79
CA ASP A 99 -20.59 -15.99 -33.91
C ASP A 99 -19.13 -16.04 -33.46
N LEU A 100 -18.80 -17.12 -32.75
CA LEU A 100 -17.49 -17.32 -32.14
C LEU A 100 -16.66 -18.29 -32.99
N PRO A 101 -15.36 -18.03 -33.21
CA PRO A 101 -14.47 -19.01 -33.83
C PRO A 101 -14.36 -20.26 -32.96
N GLU A 102 -13.91 -21.37 -33.56
CA GLU A 102 -13.74 -22.67 -32.88
C GLU A 102 -12.87 -22.58 -31.62
N GLN A 103 -11.86 -21.71 -31.64
CA GLN A 103 -10.96 -21.47 -30.52
C GLN A 103 -10.64 -20.00 -30.36
N ILE A 104 -10.67 -19.51 -29.13
CA ILE A 104 -10.26 -18.16 -28.76
C ILE A 104 -9.07 -18.24 -27.79
N VAL A 105 -8.06 -17.42 -28.03
CA VAL A 105 -6.91 -17.27 -27.12
C VAL A 105 -6.96 -15.87 -26.55
N VAL A 106 -7.19 -15.77 -25.24
CA VAL A 106 -7.16 -14.51 -24.50
C VAL A 106 -5.92 -14.50 -23.62
N ALA A 107 -5.15 -13.41 -23.70
CA ALA A 107 -3.97 -13.23 -22.87
C ALA A 107 -4.35 -13.18 -21.39
N GLU A 108 -3.78 -14.09 -20.58
CA GLU A 108 -4.16 -14.26 -19.17
C GLU A 108 -4.00 -12.96 -18.35
N ARG A 109 -2.96 -12.16 -18.62
CA ARG A 109 -2.65 -10.93 -17.90
C ARG A 109 -3.12 -9.67 -18.62
N PHE A 110 -3.46 -8.66 -17.82
CA PHE A 110 -3.65 -7.30 -18.34
C PHE A 110 -2.36 -6.76 -18.93
N HIS A 111 -2.49 -6.06 -20.06
CA HIS A 111 -1.44 -5.21 -20.62
C HIS A 111 -1.78 -3.74 -20.35
N THR A 112 -0.82 -2.85 -20.59
CA THR A 112 -0.99 -1.41 -20.43
C THR A 112 -2.23 -0.93 -21.18
N SER A 113 -3.04 -0.08 -20.54
CA SER A 113 -4.25 0.54 -21.12
C SER A 113 -5.33 -0.45 -21.59
N SER A 114 -5.40 -1.66 -21.02
CA SER A 114 -6.33 -2.72 -21.48
C SER A 114 -7.58 -2.90 -20.64
N VAL A 115 -7.64 -2.36 -19.42
CA VAL A 115 -8.77 -2.58 -18.50
C VAL A 115 -9.98 -1.76 -18.93
N ASP A 116 -11.12 -2.41 -19.17
CA ASP A 116 -12.38 -1.74 -19.52
C ASP A 116 -13.10 -1.23 -18.26
N VAL A 117 -13.07 -2.00 -17.17
CA VAL A 117 -13.79 -1.67 -15.94
C VAL A 117 -12.92 -1.93 -14.72
N MET A 118 -12.88 -0.98 -13.80
CA MET A 118 -12.31 -1.15 -12.47
C MET A 118 -13.43 -1.07 -11.42
N ILE A 119 -13.57 -2.09 -10.57
CA ILE A 119 -14.49 -2.09 -9.43
C ILE A 119 -13.71 -2.18 -8.13
N ALA A 120 -13.46 -1.02 -7.51
CA ALA A 120 -12.60 -0.89 -6.34
C ALA A 120 -13.41 -0.84 -5.05
N GLN A 121 -13.03 -1.69 -4.09
CA GLN A 121 -13.64 -1.72 -2.76
C GLN A 121 -13.17 -0.57 -1.84
N GLU A 122 -12.11 0.13 -2.24
CA GLU A 122 -11.48 1.22 -1.50
C GLU A 122 -10.82 2.21 -2.48
N LEU A 123 -10.97 3.51 -2.19
CA LEU A 123 -10.41 4.58 -3.02
C LEU A 123 -8.88 4.52 -3.14
N ALA A 124 -8.16 4.23 -2.07
CA ALA A 124 -6.70 4.16 -2.07
C ALA A 124 -6.17 3.07 -3.02
N GLU A 125 -6.85 1.91 -3.06
CA GLU A 125 -6.53 0.84 -3.99
C GLU A 125 -6.91 1.22 -5.43
N ALA A 126 -8.02 1.93 -5.63
CA ALA A 126 -8.38 2.47 -6.94
C ALA A 126 -7.27 3.37 -7.51
N VAL A 127 -6.77 4.32 -6.71
CA VAL A 127 -5.69 5.24 -7.12
C VAL A 127 -4.40 4.49 -7.38
N ARG A 128 -4.05 3.53 -6.50
CA ARG A 128 -2.84 2.70 -6.67
C ARG A 128 -2.84 1.95 -8.00
N PHE A 129 -3.96 1.32 -8.35
CA PHE A 129 -4.07 0.58 -9.60
C PHE A 129 -4.23 1.49 -10.82
N ALA A 130 -4.83 2.66 -10.67
CA ALA A 130 -4.83 3.67 -11.72
C ALA A 130 -3.40 4.12 -12.08
N GLY A 131 -2.52 4.27 -11.08
CA GLY A 131 -1.10 4.57 -11.28
C GLY A 131 -0.26 3.45 -11.91
N SER A 132 -0.81 2.25 -12.09
CA SER A 132 -0.11 1.13 -12.75
C SER A 132 -0.16 1.17 -14.29
N GLY A 133 -0.89 2.13 -14.88
CA GLY A 133 -1.02 2.28 -16.32
C GLY A 133 -1.94 1.24 -16.98
N LEU A 134 -2.72 0.48 -16.21
CA LEU A 134 -3.63 -0.54 -16.74
C LEU A 134 -4.96 0.04 -17.27
N LEU A 135 -5.39 1.19 -16.76
CA LEU A 135 -6.60 1.90 -17.17
C LEU A 135 -6.35 2.74 -18.43
N ASN A 136 -7.42 3.03 -19.18
CA ASN A 136 -7.42 3.91 -20.35
C ASN A 136 -8.53 4.97 -20.26
N ALA A 137 -8.53 5.91 -21.20
CA ALA A 137 -9.47 7.03 -21.22
C ALA A 137 -10.93 6.61 -21.43
N ASP A 138 -11.21 5.38 -21.88
CA ASP A 138 -12.56 4.83 -22.05
C ASP A 138 -12.99 3.94 -20.87
N SER A 139 -12.08 3.66 -19.92
CA SER A 139 -12.37 2.81 -18.78
C SER A 139 -13.53 3.37 -17.94
N THR A 140 -14.29 2.49 -17.30
CA THR A 140 -15.24 2.87 -16.25
C THR A 140 -14.70 2.46 -14.88
N ALA A 141 -14.61 3.40 -13.94
CA ALA A 141 -14.24 3.13 -12.56
C ALA A 141 -15.47 3.21 -11.64
N ILE A 142 -15.84 2.08 -11.03
CA ILE A 142 -16.80 2.00 -9.93
C ILE A 142 -15.98 1.94 -8.63
N VAL A 143 -16.08 2.97 -7.79
CA VAL A 143 -15.19 3.11 -6.64
C VAL A 143 -16.00 3.33 -5.37
N ASN A 144 -15.70 2.52 -4.37
CA ASN A 144 -16.18 2.77 -3.02
C ASN A 144 -15.45 3.98 -2.43
N GLU A 145 -16.15 5.11 -2.29
CA GLU A 145 -15.62 6.34 -1.71
C GLU A 145 -15.53 6.26 -0.17
N HIS A 146 -16.09 5.20 0.43
CA HIS A 146 -15.97 5.01 1.87
C HIS A 146 -14.51 4.96 2.29
N ARG A 147 -14.13 5.87 3.18
CA ARG A 147 -12.75 5.97 3.65
C ARG A 147 -12.51 4.97 4.76
N PHE A 148 -11.87 3.87 4.41
CA PHE A 148 -11.19 3.05 5.38
C PHE A 148 -9.89 3.72 5.75
N LEU A 149 -9.87 4.41 6.90
CA LEU A 149 -8.61 4.91 7.43
C LEU A 149 -7.67 3.71 7.60
N THR A 150 -6.61 3.69 6.81
CA THR A 150 -5.51 2.75 6.99
C THR A 150 -4.98 2.89 8.41
N THR A 151 -4.29 1.86 8.92
CA THR A 151 -3.66 1.93 10.26
C THR A 151 -2.78 3.18 10.41
N VAL A 152 -2.23 3.69 9.29
CA VAL A 152 -1.42 4.90 9.22
C VAL A 152 -2.27 6.17 9.24
N GLU A 153 -3.39 6.24 8.51
CA GLU A 153 -4.29 7.42 8.52
C GLU A 153 -5.06 7.59 9.83
N LYS A 154 -5.20 6.52 10.61
CA LYS A 154 -5.72 6.58 11.98
C LYS A 154 -4.76 7.29 12.95
N MET A 155 -3.57 7.68 12.51
CA MET A 155 -2.62 8.44 13.32
C MET A 155 -3.00 9.93 13.34
N PRO A 156 -3.08 10.58 14.52
CA PRO A 156 -3.70 11.91 14.70
C PRO A 156 -3.09 13.09 13.91
N THR A 157 -1.87 12.96 13.38
CA THR A 157 -1.12 14.08 12.78
C THR A 157 -0.77 13.89 11.30
N THR A 158 -1.40 12.92 10.61
CA THR A 158 -1.19 12.78 9.16
C THR A 158 -1.88 13.92 8.41
N LYS A 159 -1.18 15.05 8.21
CA LYS A 159 -1.60 16.07 7.24
C LYS A 159 -1.18 15.62 5.83
N SER A 160 -2.21 15.23 5.08
CA SER A 160 -2.28 14.91 3.64
C SER A 160 -1.53 13.66 3.13
N LEU A 161 -2.25 12.52 3.11
CA LEU A 161 -2.42 11.86 1.81
C LEU A 161 -3.16 12.83 0.89
N ILE A 162 -2.91 12.75 -0.41
CA ILE A 162 -3.70 13.38 -1.48
C ILE A 162 -5.17 13.42 -1.01
N PRO A 163 -5.76 14.61 -0.77
CA PRO A 163 -7.14 14.75 -0.33
C PRO A 163 -8.07 13.84 -1.14
N MET A 164 -9.13 13.33 -0.51
CA MET A 164 -10.10 12.45 -1.19
C MET A 164 -10.56 13.08 -2.51
N ASP A 165 -10.82 14.39 -2.50
CA ASP A 165 -11.19 15.16 -3.69
C ASP A 165 -10.10 15.15 -4.77
N GLU A 166 -8.83 15.21 -4.40
CA GLU A 166 -7.70 15.13 -5.34
C GLU A 166 -7.51 13.70 -5.88
N GLN A 167 -7.72 12.67 -5.05
CA GLN A 167 -7.72 11.26 -5.48
C GLN A 167 -8.85 10.97 -6.47
N ILE A 168 -10.06 11.45 -6.15
CA ILE A 168 -11.23 11.36 -7.03
C ILE A 168 -10.97 12.16 -8.31
N ALA A 169 -10.42 13.38 -8.22
CA ALA A 169 -10.07 14.18 -9.39
C ALA A 169 -9.03 13.50 -10.27
N ALA A 170 -8.01 12.88 -9.69
CA ALA A 170 -7.01 12.10 -10.42
C ALA A 170 -7.67 10.92 -11.15
N LEU A 171 -8.52 10.15 -10.48
CA LEU A 171 -9.26 9.05 -11.12
C LEU A 171 -10.17 9.54 -12.24
N LYS A 172 -10.95 10.60 -12.02
CA LYS A 172 -11.82 11.23 -13.03
C LYS A 172 -11.07 11.71 -14.26
N ARG A 173 -9.78 12.07 -14.14
CA ARG A 173 -8.92 12.45 -15.28
C ARG A 173 -8.39 11.24 -16.05
N LEU A 174 -8.27 10.08 -15.40
CA LEU A 174 -7.69 8.86 -15.98
C LEU A 174 -8.71 7.96 -16.66
N VAL A 175 -9.99 8.07 -16.29
CA VAL A 175 -11.08 7.21 -16.80
C VAL A 175 -12.18 8.03 -17.47
N GLY A 176 -12.81 7.46 -18.48
CA GLY A 176 -13.91 8.12 -19.20
C GLY A 176 -15.17 8.24 -18.37
N ARG A 177 -15.37 7.31 -17.43
CA ARG A 177 -16.53 7.31 -16.54
C ARG A 177 -16.14 6.93 -15.12
N TYR A 178 -16.48 7.80 -14.18
CA TYR A 178 -16.29 7.58 -12.74
C TYR A 178 -17.64 7.48 -12.03
N VAL A 179 -17.84 6.42 -11.26
CA VAL A 179 -19.00 6.21 -10.39
C VAL A 179 -18.49 6.00 -8.97
N GLY A 180 -18.55 7.07 -8.18
CA GLY A 180 -18.23 7.06 -6.77
C GLY A 180 -19.46 6.75 -5.92
N ILE A 181 -19.31 5.90 -4.91
CA ILE A 181 -20.39 5.52 -3.99
C ILE A 181 -19.84 5.22 -2.60
N ASP A 182 -20.42 5.79 -1.54
CA ASP A 182 -20.14 5.34 -0.17
C ASP A 182 -20.96 4.07 0.14
N ALA A 183 -20.50 2.93 -0.37
CA ALA A 183 -21.22 1.66 -0.26
C ALA A 183 -21.33 1.17 1.19
N HIS A 184 -20.37 1.51 2.04
CA HIS A 184 -20.40 1.17 3.46
C HIS A 184 -21.40 2.03 4.23
N GLY A 185 -21.38 3.35 4.02
CA GLY A 185 -22.36 4.27 4.60
C GLY A 185 -23.78 3.93 4.16
N LEU A 186 -23.97 3.58 2.87
CA LEU A 186 -25.26 3.13 2.36
C LEU A 186 -25.74 1.83 3.00
N ALA A 187 -24.85 0.87 3.26
CA ALA A 187 -25.22 -0.35 3.99
C ALA A 187 -25.73 -0.01 5.41
N LEU A 188 -24.99 0.81 6.15
CA LEU A 188 -25.33 1.18 7.53
C LEU A 188 -26.65 1.95 7.62
N THR A 189 -26.85 2.95 6.76
CA THR A 189 -28.07 3.78 6.74
C THR A 189 -29.33 2.97 6.39
N ASN A 190 -29.18 1.85 5.67
CA ASN A 190 -30.26 0.92 5.35
C ASN A 190 -30.40 -0.23 6.39
N GLY A 191 -29.74 -0.12 7.55
CA GLY A 191 -29.81 -1.11 8.63
C GLY A 191 -29.10 -2.42 8.32
N MET A 192 -28.13 -2.41 7.39
CA MET A 192 -27.40 -3.59 6.93
C MET A 192 -25.97 -3.61 7.47
N LYS A 193 -25.35 -4.80 7.49
CA LYS A 193 -23.95 -4.95 7.90
C LYS A 193 -23.01 -4.36 6.82
N PRO A 194 -21.88 -3.74 7.23
CA PRO A 194 -20.84 -3.26 6.31
C PRO A 194 -20.38 -4.26 5.25
N LEU A 195 -20.40 -5.56 5.55
CA LEU A 195 -19.98 -6.62 4.63
C LEU A 195 -20.80 -6.67 3.32
N TYR A 196 -22.00 -6.08 3.29
CA TYR A 196 -22.87 -6.00 2.12
C TYR A 196 -22.50 -4.86 1.15
N ALA A 197 -21.48 -4.06 1.46
CA ALA A 197 -20.93 -3.05 0.54
C ALA A 197 -20.53 -3.66 -0.83
N ASN A 198 -20.11 -4.94 -0.85
CA ASN A 198 -19.75 -5.65 -2.08
C ASN A 198 -20.95 -5.83 -3.02
N ALA A 199 -22.11 -6.16 -2.48
CA ALA A 199 -23.34 -6.28 -3.25
C ALA A 199 -23.82 -4.91 -3.74
N ILE A 200 -23.68 -3.86 -2.92
CA ILE A 200 -23.98 -2.47 -3.32
C ILE A 200 -23.09 -2.04 -4.51
N LEU A 201 -21.78 -2.33 -4.48
CA LEU A 201 -20.86 -2.04 -5.59
C LEU A 201 -21.23 -2.81 -6.87
N LEU A 202 -21.64 -4.08 -6.75
CA LEU A 202 -22.15 -4.86 -7.88
C LEU A 202 -23.44 -4.25 -8.46
N GLY A 203 -24.34 -3.76 -7.59
CA GLY A 203 -25.53 -3.03 -8.00
C GLY A 203 -25.20 -1.74 -8.76
N ALA A 204 -24.21 -0.98 -8.28
CA ALA A 204 -23.71 0.21 -8.96
C ALA A 204 -23.08 -0.10 -10.32
N LEU A 205 -22.32 -1.20 -10.42
CA LEU A 205 -21.77 -1.69 -11.69
C LEU A 205 -22.89 -2.05 -12.68
N ALA A 206 -23.89 -2.81 -12.24
CA ALA A 206 -25.03 -3.18 -13.09
C ALA A 206 -25.81 -1.94 -13.57
N ALA A 207 -26.02 -0.95 -12.71
CA ALA A 207 -26.67 0.32 -13.08
C ALA A 207 -25.82 1.18 -14.02
N SER A 208 -24.50 1.02 -14.00
CA SER A 208 -23.61 1.78 -14.87
C SER A 208 -23.71 1.35 -16.34
N ASN A 209 -24.22 0.15 -16.66
CA ASN A 209 -24.17 -0.43 -18.00
C ASN A 209 -22.76 -0.47 -18.62
N ALA A 210 -21.71 -0.49 -17.79
CA ALA A 210 -20.33 -0.58 -18.26
C ALA A 210 -19.98 -1.96 -18.84
N LEU A 211 -20.76 -2.99 -18.49
CA LEU A 211 -20.62 -4.35 -18.98
C LEU A 211 -21.94 -4.80 -19.63
N PRO A 212 -21.88 -5.65 -20.66
CA PRO A 212 -23.05 -6.18 -21.36
C PRO A 212 -23.70 -7.33 -20.57
N ILE A 213 -24.04 -7.09 -19.31
CA ILE A 213 -24.62 -8.08 -18.40
C ILE A 213 -25.92 -7.50 -17.86
N SER A 214 -27.02 -8.24 -17.97
CA SER A 214 -28.31 -7.78 -17.47
C SER A 214 -28.34 -7.78 -15.95
N LYS A 215 -29.20 -6.91 -15.39
CA LYS A 215 -29.47 -6.88 -13.95
C LYS A 215 -29.87 -8.26 -13.40
N ASP A 216 -30.72 -8.97 -14.15
CA ASP A 216 -31.23 -10.28 -13.74
C ASP A 216 -30.11 -11.31 -13.62
N SER A 217 -29.14 -11.30 -14.54
CA SER A 217 -27.98 -12.21 -14.45
C SER A 217 -27.10 -11.95 -13.23
N TYR A 218 -26.99 -10.70 -12.77
CA TYR A 218 -26.33 -10.41 -11.49
C TYR A 218 -27.13 -10.96 -10.30
N ILE A 219 -28.46 -10.81 -10.31
CA ILE A 219 -29.33 -11.33 -9.24
C ILE A 219 -29.24 -12.85 -9.20
N SER A 220 -29.37 -13.53 -10.33
CA SER A 220 -29.22 -14.99 -10.41
C SER A 220 -27.83 -15.46 -9.96
N ALA A 221 -26.77 -14.72 -10.28
CA ALA A 221 -25.43 -15.04 -9.78
C ALA A 221 -25.30 -14.93 -8.24
N ILE A 222 -26.04 -14.00 -7.63
CA ILE A 222 -26.11 -13.86 -6.16
C ILE A 222 -26.91 -15.03 -5.58
N GLU A 223 -28.02 -15.42 -6.19
CA GLU A 223 -28.87 -16.56 -5.79
C GLU A 223 -28.13 -17.90 -5.88
N GLU A 224 -27.28 -18.09 -6.90
CA GLU A 224 -26.43 -19.30 -6.99
C GLU A 224 -25.35 -19.34 -5.91
N ARG A 225 -24.84 -18.16 -5.51
CA ARG A 225 -23.69 -18.06 -4.62
C ARG A 225 -24.07 -18.15 -3.14
N PHE A 226 -25.22 -17.59 -2.77
CA PHE A 226 -25.66 -17.47 -1.37
C PHE A 226 -27.01 -18.16 -1.18
N SER A 227 -27.33 -18.53 0.07
CA SER A 227 -28.60 -19.16 0.40
C SER A 227 -29.24 -18.57 1.65
N GLY A 228 -30.56 -18.74 1.76
CA GLY A 228 -31.37 -18.27 2.89
C GLY A 228 -31.23 -16.77 3.14
N LYS A 229 -31.24 -16.36 4.41
CA LYS A 229 -31.23 -14.94 4.79
C LYS A 229 -30.03 -14.14 4.24
N VAL A 230 -28.88 -14.78 4.04
CA VAL A 230 -27.68 -14.11 3.49
C VAL A 230 -27.88 -13.76 2.02
N MET A 231 -28.61 -14.60 1.26
CA MET A 231 -28.98 -14.30 -0.12
C MET A 231 -29.90 -13.08 -0.18
N ASP A 232 -30.98 -13.08 0.62
CA ASP A 232 -31.96 -11.98 0.66
C ASP A 232 -31.30 -10.64 1.01
N GLU A 233 -30.37 -10.63 1.98
CA GLU A 233 -29.62 -9.44 2.35
C GLU A 233 -28.65 -8.99 1.23
N ASN A 234 -28.01 -9.90 0.50
CA ASN A 234 -27.18 -9.52 -0.66
C ASN A 234 -28.03 -8.95 -1.81
N ILE A 235 -29.18 -9.54 -2.12
CA ILE A 235 -30.09 -9.03 -3.16
C ILE A 235 -30.60 -7.63 -2.78
N LYS A 236 -31.03 -7.44 -1.53
CA LYS A 236 -31.46 -6.12 -1.04
C LYS A 236 -30.34 -5.09 -1.14
N ALA A 237 -29.11 -5.45 -0.78
CA ALA A 237 -27.94 -4.59 -0.89
C ALA A 237 -27.60 -4.25 -2.36
N PHE A 238 -27.69 -5.22 -3.26
CA PHE A 238 -27.54 -4.99 -4.70
C PHE A 238 -28.56 -3.98 -5.24
N GLU A 239 -29.84 -4.13 -4.88
CA GLU A 239 -30.90 -3.20 -5.26
C GLU A 239 -30.66 -1.78 -4.74
N ILE A 240 -30.12 -1.62 -3.52
CA ILE A 240 -29.75 -0.31 -2.96
C ILE A 240 -28.69 0.36 -3.85
N GLY A 241 -27.62 -0.35 -4.19
CA GLY A 241 -26.56 0.19 -5.04
C GLY A 241 -27.02 0.53 -6.45
N TYR A 242 -27.88 -0.33 -7.02
CA TYR A 242 -28.48 -0.11 -8.35
C TYR A 242 -29.34 1.16 -8.37
N LYS A 243 -30.26 1.32 -7.40
CA LYS A 243 -31.14 2.49 -7.29
C LYS A 243 -30.38 3.77 -7.00
N HIS A 244 -29.41 3.72 -6.08
CA HIS A 244 -28.57 4.88 -5.74
C HIS A 244 -27.84 5.42 -6.97
N THR A 245 -27.28 4.51 -7.78
CA THR A 245 -26.52 4.88 -8.97
C THR A 245 -27.41 5.45 -10.07
N ILE A 246 -28.58 4.85 -10.33
CA ILE A 246 -29.57 5.40 -11.28
C ILE A 246 -30.07 6.78 -10.83
N SER A 247 -30.33 6.95 -9.53
CA SER A 247 -30.76 8.24 -8.98
C SER A 247 -29.67 9.31 -9.13
N ALA A 248 -28.40 8.96 -8.92
CA ALA A 248 -27.25 9.85 -9.11
C ALA A 248 -27.05 10.25 -10.59
N TYR A 249 -27.40 9.39 -11.56
CA TYR A 249 -27.43 9.75 -12.98
C TYR A 249 -28.46 10.82 -13.32
N SER A 250 -29.55 10.93 -12.56
CA SER A 250 -30.55 12.00 -12.74
C SER A 250 -30.12 13.34 -12.14
N VAL A 251 -29.10 13.35 -11.27
CA VAL A 251 -28.67 14.52 -10.47
C VAL A 251 -27.30 15.08 -10.89
N TYR A 252 -26.60 14.43 -11.85
CA TYR A 252 -25.26 14.82 -12.33
C TYR A 252 -25.18 16.17 -13.09
N SER A 253 -26.17 17.05 -12.90
CA SER A 253 -26.17 18.45 -13.34
C SER A 253 -25.80 19.45 -12.23
N ARG A 254 -25.62 19.10 -10.94
CA ARG A 254 -25.32 20.11 -9.91
C ARG A 254 -24.32 19.70 -8.81
N ARG A 255 -23.09 20.19 -9.00
CA ARG A 255 -22.03 20.66 -8.05
C ARG A 255 -21.48 19.78 -6.90
N ASN A 256 -20.15 19.91 -6.77
CA ASN A 256 -19.26 19.63 -5.63
C ASN A 256 -19.55 20.51 -4.39
N VAL A 257 -19.21 20.04 -3.17
CA VAL A 257 -18.37 20.67 -2.10
C VAL A 257 -18.20 19.72 -0.86
N VAL A 258 -16.94 19.48 -0.48
CA VAL A 258 -16.20 19.25 0.81
C VAL A 258 -16.93 19.08 2.18
N SER A 259 -16.45 18.13 3.05
CA SER A 259 -16.08 18.33 4.51
C SER A 259 -15.67 17.08 5.35
N ASP A 260 -14.55 17.21 6.08
CA ASP A 260 -14.14 16.76 7.45
C ASP A 260 -13.69 15.33 7.89
N ILE A 261 -12.61 15.30 8.71
CA ILE A 261 -11.88 14.17 9.32
C ILE A 261 -12.07 14.18 10.85
N THR A 262 -12.30 13.00 11.48
CA THR A 262 -12.48 12.85 12.94
C THR A 262 -11.18 12.44 13.66
N GLU A 263 -10.85 13.13 14.75
CA GLU A 263 -9.66 12.93 15.60
C GLU A 263 -9.83 11.71 16.53
N GLN A 264 -8.80 10.86 16.70
CA GLN A 264 -8.84 9.69 17.62
C GLN A 264 -8.38 10.06 19.03
N SER A 265 -9.14 9.62 20.04
CA SER A 265 -8.83 9.84 21.46
C SER A 265 -7.64 9.00 21.95
N MET A 266 -6.93 9.49 22.96
CA MET A 266 -5.80 8.81 23.61
C MET A 266 -6.17 7.42 24.15
N ASP A 267 -7.33 7.31 24.80
CA ASP A 267 -7.80 6.05 25.40
C ASP A 267 -7.97 4.94 24.36
N GLY A 268 -8.45 5.29 23.16
CA GLY A 268 -8.60 4.34 22.06
C GLY A 268 -7.26 3.79 21.56
N ILE A 269 -6.19 4.58 21.60
CA ILE A 269 -4.83 4.15 21.24
C ILE A 269 -4.30 3.19 22.30
N VAL A 270 -4.45 3.54 23.58
CA VAL A 270 -3.96 2.73 24.71
C VAL A 270 -4.67 1.38 24.75
N GLU A 271 -6.00 1.34 24.60
CA GLU A 271 -6.77 0.09 24.62
C GLU A 271 -6.38 -0.84 23.46
N ARG A 272 -6.23 -0.28 22.25
CA ARG A 272 -5.79 -1.03 21.07
C ARG A 272 -4.42 -1.66 21.27
N ASN A 273 -3.46 -0.89 21.77
CA ASN A 273 -2.08 -1.36 21.97
C ASN A 273 -1.98 -2.34 23.13
N HIS A 274 -2.73 -2.12 24.22
CA HIS A 274 -2.87 -3.09 25.30
C HIS A 274 -3.37 -4.45 24.76
N ARG A 275 -4.45 -4.46 23.98
CA ARG A 275 -4.98 -5.70 23.38
C ARG A 275 -3.97 -6.39 22.47
N ARG A 276 -3.22 -5.61 21.68
CA ARG A 276 -2.17 -6.11 20.79
C ARG A 276 -1.02 -6.76 21.58
N LEU A 277 -0.56 -6.12 22.64
CA LEU A 277 0.51 -6.62 23.52
C LEU A 277 0.07 -7.86 24.32
N MET A 278 -1.17 -7.88 24.81
CA MET A 278 -1.76 -9.05 25.49
C MET A 278 -1.68 -10.32 24.63
N LEU A 279 -1.95 -10.21 23.32
CA LEU A 279 -1.95 -11.33 22.38
C LEU A 279 -0.55 -11.71 21.87
N SER A 280 0.37 -10.75 21.83
CA SER A 280 1.69 -10.94 21.21
C SER A 280 2.77 -11.29 22.22
N ARG A 281 2.82 -10.59 23.35
CA ARG A 281 3.87 -10.62 24.38
C ARG A 281 3.36 -11.08 25.76
N GLY A 282 2.06 -10.92 26.02
CA GLY A 282 1.40 -11.40 27.24
C GLY A 282 1.07 -10.28 28.23
N LYS A 283 0.47 -10.68 29.36
CA LYS A 283 -0.12 -9.75 30.34
C LYS A 283 0.87 -8.75 30.94
N ARG A 284 2.02 -9.24 31.39
CA ARG A 284 3.06 -8.42 32.03
C ARG A 284 3.52 -7.24 31.17
N ASP A 285 3.72 -7.47 29.87
CA ASP A 285 4.19 -6.41 28.95
C ASP A 285 3.07 -5.43 28.58
N ALA A 286 1.83 -5.91 28.49
CA ALA A 286 0.67 -5.06 28.21
C ALA A 286 0.36 -4.12 29.38
N GLU A 287 0.41 -4.62 30.62
CA GLU A 287 0.18 -3.82 31.84
C GLU A 287 1.28 -2.77 32.01
N ARG A 288 2.55 -3.17 31.85
CA ARG A 288 3.68 -2.25 31.92
C ARG A 288 3.60 -1.12 30.86
N TYR A 289 3.05 -1.40 29.68
CA TYR A 289 2.78 -0.38 28.67
C TYR A 289 1.74 0.63 29.14
N VAL A 290 0.62 0.17 29.70
CA VAL A 290 -0.43 1.06 30.21
C VAL A 290 0.10 1.92 31.37
N GLU A 291 0.85 1.34 32.30
CA GLU A 291 1.48 2.07 33.40
C GLU A 291 2.43 3.17 32.91
N LEU A 292 3.24 2.88 31.89
CA LEU A 292 4.17 3.85 31.32
C LEU A 292 3.44 5.04 30.67
N ILE A 293 2.39 4.78 29.87
CA ILE A 293 1.63 5.86 29.22
C ILE A 293 0.84 6.69 30.23
N LYS A 294 0.26 6.06 31.24
CA LYS A 294 -0.37 6.77 32.37
C LYS A 294 0.64 7.66 33.09
N GLY A 295 1.84 7.14 33.38
CA GLY A 295 2.91 7.93 33.97
C GLY A 295 3.29 9.17 33.15
N PHE A 296 3.24 9.11 31.82
CA PHE A 296 3.43 10.30 30.99
C PHE A 296 2.25 11.28 31.04
N ALA A 297 1.01 10.79 31.05
CA ALA A 297 -0.19 11.63 31.12
C ALA A 297 -0.34 12.34 32.49
N ASP A 298 -0.05 11.62 33.58
CA ASP A 298 -0.11 12.14 34.95
C ASP A 298 0.94 13.24 35.17
N ASN A 299 2.14 13.06 34.60
CA ASN A 299 3.22 14.07 34.64
C ASN A 299 2.85 15.37 33.90
N ASN A 300 2.05 15.28 32.83
CA ASN A 300 1.58 16.48 32.12
C ASN A 300 0.50 17.24 32.90
N SER A 301 -0.25 16.56 33.76
CA SER A 301 -1.37 17.13 34.52
C SER A 301 -0.93 17.83 35.82
N ASN A 302 0.20 17.39 36.42
CA ASN A 302 0.73 17.92 37.67
C ASN A 302 1.87 18.93 37.44
N SER A 303 1.56 20.15 36.98
CA SER A 303 2.57 21.20 36.74
C SER A 303 3.26 21.76 38.01
N ASN A 304 2.90 21.31 39.22
CA ASN A 304 3.35 21.92 40.48
C ASN A 304 4.18 21.02 41.43
N SER A 305 4.54 19.80 41.04
CA SER A 305 5.39 18.96 41.88
C SER A 305 6.79 18.82 41.29
N ASN A 306 7.80 19.16 42.11
CA ASN A 306 9.21 18.79 41.99
C ASN A 306 9.41 17.26 41.95
N SER A 307 8.82 16.58 40.97
CA SER A 307 9.10 15.17 40.69
C SER A 307 10.21 15.12 39.66
N ASN A 308 11.33 14.53 40.05
CA ASN A 308 12.42 14.09 39.18
C ASN A 308 11.91 13.04 38.16
N SER A 309 11.07 13.48 37.23
CA SER A 309 10.68 12.73 36.06
C SER A 309 11.84 12.79 35.07
N LYS A 310 12.35 11.61 34.70
CA LYS A 310 13.46 11.46 33.74
C LYS A 310 13.17 12.08 32.35
N TYR A 311 11.93 12.48 32.05
CA TYR A 311 11.47 12.79 30.69
C TYR A 311 10.79 14.18 30.51
N GLY A 312 10.48 14.92 31.57
CA GLY A 312 9.84 16.25 31.49
C GLY A 312 8.42 16.25 30.88
N ILE A 313 7.87 17.44 30.59
CA ILE A 313 6.51 17.64 30.05
C ILE A 313 6.46 17.35 28.54
N ILE A 314 5.58 16.44 28.10
CA ILE A 314 5.49 15.99 26.70
C ILE A 314 4.22 16.59 26.06
N PRO A 315 4.28 17.27 24.89
CA PRO A 315 3.09 17.75 24.21
C PRO A 315 2.08 16.62 23.91
N GLU A 316 0.78 16.88 24.04
CA GLU A 316 -0.27 15.85 23.94
C GLU A 316 -0.21 15.09 22.59
N ASP A 317 -0.01 15.81 21.49
CA ASP A 317 0.15 15.22 20.15
C ASP A 317 1.36 14.27 20.07
N LEU A 318 2.48 14.66 20.67
CA LEU A 318 3.69 13.84 20.69
C LEU A 318 3.49 12.61 21.59
N LEU A 319 2.74 12.76 22.69
CA LEU A 319 2.39 11.64 23.55
C LEU A 319 1.53 10.61 22.82
N LYS A 320 0.58 11.03 21.97
CA LYS A 320 -0.22 10.11 21.13
C LYS A 320 0.68 9.32 20.18
N ILE A 321 1.66 9.98 19.55
CA ILE A 321 2.65 9.35 18.66
C ILE A 321 3.53 8.37 19.43
N LEU A 322 4.04 8.78 20.59
CA LEU A 322 4.87 7.93 21.47
C LEU A 322 4.11 6.70 21.96
N ALA A 323 2.84 6.85 22.35
CA ALA A 323 2.01 5.74 22.78
C ALA A 323 1.87 4.68 21.69
N GLU A 324 1.69 5.08 20.43
CA GLU A 324 1.66 4.15 19.31
C GLU A 324 3.03 3.55 19.00
N GLY A 325 4.08 4.39 18.94
CA GLY A 325 5.44 3.98 18.65
C GLY A 325 5.98 2.96 19.65
N ILE A 326 5.84 3.23 20.95
CA ILE A 326 6.25 2.32 22.03
C ILE A 326 5.54 0.99 21.91
N GLY A 327 4.22 1.00 21.71
CA GLY A 327 3.44 -0.23 21.56
C GLY A 327 3.92 -1.08 20.37
N GLN A 328 4.40 -0.47 19.29
CA GLN A 328 4.93 -1.20 18.13
C GLN A 328 6.33 -1.76 18.39
N MET A 329 7.20 -0.98 19.04
CA MET A 329 8.56 -1.42 19.37
C MET A 329 8.56 -2.61 20.36
N VAL A 330 7.68 -2.56 21.37
CA VAL A 330 7.52 -3.66 22.34
C VAL A 330 7.00 -4.93 21.66
N GLU A 331 6.03 -4.80 20.75
CA GLU A 331 5.54 -5.95 19.99
C GLU A 331 6.65 -6.56 19.12
N PHE A 332 7.38 -5.72 18.40
CA PHE A 332 8.40 -6.10 17.43
C PHE A 332 9.59 -6.83 18.07
N GLU A 333 10.36 -6.15 18.92
CA GLU A 333 11.58 -6.71 19.54
C GLU A 333 11.45 -6.80 21.07
N GLY A 334 10.75 -5.86 21.69
CA GLY A 334 10.52 -5.83 23.14
C GLY A 334 10.99 -4.52 23.78
N TRP A 335 11.00 -4.48 25.11
CA TRP A 335 11.29 -3.27 25.89
C TRP A 335 12.64 -2.63 25.61
N HIS A 336 13.70 -3.42 25.38
CA HIS A 336 15.01 -2.85 25.04
C HIS A 336 14.97 -1.97 23.79
N HIS A 337 14.19 -2.38 22.79
CA HIS A 337 14.04 -1.66 21.55
C HIS A 337 13.13 -0.43 21.70
N ALA A 338 12.07 -0.56 22.50
CA ALA A 338 11.23 0.57 22.89
C ALA A 338 12.01 1.63 23.69
N ASP A 339 12.90 1.22 24.60
CA ASP A 339 13.77 2.12 25.35
C ASP A 339 14.74 2.86 24.42
N ALA A 340 15.30 2.17 23.43
CA ALA A 340 16.18 2.76 22.43
C ALA A 340 15.46 3.80 21.55
N TYR A 341 14.19 3.53 21.21
CA TYR A 341 13.30 4.47 20.53
C TYR A 341 13.00 5.70 21.39
N MET A 342 12.55 5.48 22.63
CA MET A 342 12.21 6.56 23.56
C MET A 342 13.40 7.48 23.81
N ARG A 343 14.60 6.95 24.08
CA ARG A 343 15.80 7.79 24.28
C ARG A 343 16.05 8.72 23.09
N ARG A 344 15.97 8.18 21.86
CA ARG A 344 16.17 8.97 20.64
C ARG A 344 15.12 10.06 20.46
N VAL A 345 13.85 9.78 20.76
CA VAL A 345 12.79 10.79 20.67
C VAL A 345 12.95 11.86 21.76
N MET A 346 13.32 11.47 22.97
CA MET A 346 13.53 12.41 24.08
C MET A 346 14.73 13.32 23.82
N ASP A 347 15.82 12.80 23.24
CA ASP A 347 16.93 13.63 22.77
C ASP A 347 16.51 14.65 21.70
N MET A 348 15.58 14.26 20.82
CA MET A 348 15.08 15.19 19.80
C MET A 348 14.17 16.25 20.43
N LEU A 349 13.36 15.85 21.41
CA LEU A 349 12.49 16.75 22.16
C LEU A 349 13.29 17.82 22.92
N SER A 350 14.47 17.51 23.46
CA SER A 350 15.32 18.55 24.07
C SER A 350 15.80 19.57 23.06
N ILE A 351 16.19 19.15 21.85
CA ILE A 351 16.63 20.06 20.78
C ILE A 351 15.46 20.96 20.31
N ASP A 352 14.28 20.37 20.16
CA ASP A 352 13.06 21.06 19.75
C ASP A 352 12.59 22.09 20.80
N ARG A 353 12.84 21.84 22.10
CA ARG A 353 12.58 22.82 23.17
C ARG A 353 13.54 24.01 23.14
N GLU A 354 14.80 23.78 22.76
CA GLU A 354 15.82 24.83 22.73
C GLU A 354 15.75 25.69 21.47
N ARG A 355 15.38 25.10 20.33
CA ARG A 355 15.51 25.72 19.00
C ARG A 355 14.24 25.71 18.17
N GLY A 356 13.20 25.00 18.59
CA GLY A 356 11.96 24.88 17.85
C GLY A 356 11.04 26.09 17.98
N ASP A 357 10.01 26.11 17.15
CA ASP A 357 8.96 27.14 17.09
C ASP A 357 7.84 26.94 18.13
N GLY A 358 8.02 26.02 19.09
CA GLY A 358 7.00 25.63 20.07
C GLY A 358 5.91 24.69 19.54
N THR A 359 5.91 24.36 18.24
CA THR A 359 4.94 23.42 17.64
C THR A 359 5.37 21.96 17.71
N PHE A 360 6.65 21.73 18.07
CA PHE A 360 7.30 20.44 18.19
C PHE A 360 7.29 19.61 16.89
N ARG A 361 7.34 20.29 15.73
CA ARG A 361 7.26 19.64 14.41
C ARG A 361 8.36 18.61 14.20
N LEU A 362 9.59 18.96 14.54
CA LEU A 362 10.75 18.08 14.40
C LEU A 362 10.57 16.79 15.20
N SER A 363 10.22 16.91 16.48
CA SER A 363 10.02 15.75 17.36
C SER A 363 8.86 14.87 16.90
N LYS A 364 7.76 15.47 16.44
CA LYS A 364 6.60 14.75 15.91
C LYS A 364 6.96 13.96 14.63
N ALA A 365 7.58 14.61 13.64
CA ALA A 365 8.00 13.99 12.39
C ALA A 365 9.02 12.87 12.65
N TYR A 366 10.04 13.17 13.46
CA TYR A 366 11.08 12.23 13.84
C TYR A 366 10.52 11.00 14.56
N ALA A 367 9.72 11.19 15.61
CA ALA A 367 9.14 10.09 16.38
C ALA A 367 8.24 9.18 15.54
N MET A 368 7.47 9.78 14.62
CA MET A 368 6.59 9.06 13.70
C MET A 368 7.37 8.20 12.71
N HIS A 369 8.35 8.78 12.02
CA HIS A 369 9.12 8.06 11.00
C HIS A 369 10.10 7.05 11.59
N LEU A 370 10.69 7.35 12.74
CA LEU A 370 11.57 6.45 13.46
C LEU A 370 10.86 5.15 13.83
N ALA A 371 9.66 5.24 14.45
CA ALA A 371 8.88 4.05 14.81
C ALA A 371 8.29 3.34 13.58
N GLY A 372 7.71 4.10 12.64
CA GLY A 372 6.95 3.52 11.54
C GLY A 372 7.80 2.89 10.44
N ARG A 373 9.02 3.41 10.19
CA ARG A 373 9.77 3.14 8.95
C ARG A 373 11.20 2.65 9.13
N LEU A 374 11.86 3.08 10.20
CA LEU A 374 13.28 2.82 10.41
C LEU A 374 13.50 1.70 11.43
N MET A 375 12.96 1.84 12.65
CA MET A 375 13.17 0.88 13.73
C MET A 375 12.28 -0.38 13.61
N ARG A 376 11.22 -0.33 12.81
CA ARG A 376 10.39 -1.50 12.50
C ARG A 376 10.52 -1.88 11.04
N TRP A 377 10.91 -3.12 10.80
CA TRP A 377 10.95 -3.71 9.45
C TRP A 377 10.35 -5.11 9.47
N GLU A 378 9.82 -5.55 8.34
CA GLU A 378 9.35 -6.92 8.18
C GLU A 378 10.51 -7.76 7.64
N GLY A 379 10.89 -8.77 8.41
CA GLY A 379 11.93 -9.74 8.04
C GLY A 379 11.39 -11.17 7.97
N PRO A 380 12.19 -12.13 7.49
CA PRO A 380 11.77 -13.53 7.34
C PRO A 380 11.23 -14.15 8.63
N PHE A 381 11.76 -13.77 9.79
CA PHE A 381 11.29 -14.22 11.11
C PHE A 381 9.84 -13.80 11.39
N GLU A 382 9.47 -12.56 11.06
CA GLU A 382 8.12 -12.03 11.28
C GLU A 382 7.13 -12.59 10.25
N VAL A 383 7.56 -12.76 9.00
CA VAL A 383 6.76 -13.46 7.97
C VAL A 383 6.45 -14.89 8.40
N ALA A 384 7.44 -15.59 8.96
CA ALA A 384 7.26 -16.94 9.48
C ALA A 384 6.27 -16.96 10.66
N ARG A 385 6.43 -16.04 11.62
CA ARG A 385 5.52 -15.88 12.76
C ARG A 385 4.06 -15.69 12.32
N ILE A 386 3.83 -14.78 11.37
CA ILE A 386 2.49 -14.47 10.85
C ILE A 386 1.88 -15.71 10.19
N LYS A 387 2.63 -16.38 9.30
CA LYS A 387 2.15 -17.57 8.58
C LYS A 387 1.90 -18.75 9.53
N SER A 388 2.78 -19.00 10.50
CA SER A 388 2.61 -20.07 11.50
C SER A 388 1.35 -19.86 12.37
N ARG A 389 1.06 -18.63 12.81
CA ARG A 389 -0.12 -18.35 13.65
C ARG A 389 -1.43 -18.41 12.86
N LYS A 390 -1.43 -18.04 11.58
CA LYS A 390 -2.66 -17.98 10.76
C LYS A 390 -3.25 -19.38 10.48
N ILE A 391 -2.41 -20.38 10.32
CA ILE A 391 -2.82 -21.78 10.04
C ILE A 391 -3.75 -22.33 11.11
N ILE A 392 -3.45 -22.08 12.39
CA ILE A 392 -4.26 -22.61 13.51
C ILE A 392 -5.72 -22.14 13.37
N LYS A 393 -5.91 -20.87 13.00
CA LYS A 393 -7.25 -20.28 12.83
C LYS A 393 -7.94 -20.74 11.54
N ASP A 394 -7.20 -20.81 10.44
CA ASP A 394 -7.74 -21.23 9.14
C ASP A 394 -8.12 -22.73 9.18
N MET A 395 -7.31 -23.60 9.80
CA MET A 395 -7.59 -25.03 9.98
C MET A 395 -8.81 -25.29 10.88
N LEU A 396 -9.05 -24.45 11.90
CA LEU A 396 -10.26 -24.50 12.73
C LEU A 396 -11.53 -24.08 11.97
N HIS A 397 -11.42 -23.18 10.98
CA HIS A 397 -12.56 -22.76 10.14
C HIS A 397 -12.97 -23.83 9.11
N TYR A 398 -12.02 -24.60 8.57
CA TYR A 398 -12.32 -25.60 7.53
C TYR A 398 -12.95 -26.90 8.05
N ARG A 399 -12.86 -27.19 9.36
CA ARG A 399 -13.52 -28.37 9.97
C ARG A 399 -15.07 -28.30 10.00
N GLY A 400 -15.68 -27.18 9.59
CA GLY A 400 -17.12 -26.97 9.63
C GLY A 400 -17.91 -27.36 8.36
N SER A 401 -17.25 -27.75 7.26
CA SER A 401 -17.94 -28.10 6.01
C SER A 401 -18.02 -29.62 5.83
N ARG A 402 -19.22 -30.14 5.59
CA ARG A 402 -19.45 -31.54 5.22
C ARG A 402 -18.72 -31.87 3.90
N SER A 403 -18.29 -33.12 3.77
CA SER A 403 -17.67 -33.83 2.62
C SER A 403 -16.13 -33.81 2.50
N ASN A 404 -15.60 -34.93 2.00
CA ASN A 404 -14.20 -35.38 1.88
C ASN A 404 -13.25 -34.45 1.07
N VAL A 405 -13.16 -33.16 1.40
CA VAL A 405 -12.25 -32.21 0.72
C VAL A 405 -11.02 -31.97 1.58
N ILE A 406 -9.85 -32.46 1.12
CA ILE A 406 -8.56 -32.15 1.74
C ILE A 406 -8.10 -30.79 1.22
N VAL A 407 -8.14 -29.77 2.08
CA VAL A 407 -7.64 -28.41 1.75
C VAL A 407 -6.15 -28.34 2.05
N LYS A 408 -5.33 -28.21 1.00
CA LYS A 408 -3.89 -27.98 1.12
C LYS A 408 -3.61 -26.48 1.20
N VAL A 409 -2.87 -26.05 2.23
CA VAL A 409 -2.46 -24.65 2.41
C VAL A 409 -0.96 -24.54 2.15
N GLU A 410 -0.57 -23.83 1.11
CA GLU A 410 0.84 -23.58 0.80
C GLU A 410 1.25 -22.14 1.12
N ALA A 411 2.37 -21.99 1.82
CA ALA A 411 3.07 -20.72 1.94
C ALA A 411 4.06 -20.58 0.79
N LEU A 412 3.67 -19.79 -0.20
CA LEU A 412 4.61 -19.28 -1.21
C LEU A 412 5.46 -18.17 -0.59
N LEU A 413 6.77 -18.29 -0.73
CA LEU A 413 7.80 -17.37 -0.23
C LEU A 413 8.83 -17.17 -1.35
N GLN A 414 9.42 -15.98 -1.44
CA GLN A 414 10.53 -15.73 -2.36
C GLN A 414 11.60 -14.93 -1.61
N PRO A 415 12.35 -15.58 -0.70
CA PRO A 415 13.37 -14.88 0.07
C PRO A 415 14.53 -14.52 -0.84
N ASN A 416 15.00 -13.28 -0.73
CA ASN A 416 16.19 -12.84 -1.44
C ASN A 416 17.46 -13.23 -0.67
N VAL A 417 18.61 -13.28 -1.36
CA VAL A 417 19.91 -13.58 -0.72
C VAL A 417 20.19 -12.64 0.45
N GLU A 418 19.88 -11.35 0.31
CA GLU A 418 19.98 -10.38 1.41
C GLU A 418 19.14 -10.74 2.63
N GLU A 419 17.96 -11.30 2.44
CA GLU A 419 17.06 -11.64 3.53
C GLU A 419 17.51 -12.92 4.23
N MET A 420 17.95 -13.91 3.45
CA MET A 420 18.50 -15.16 3.98
C MET A 420 19.78 -14.91 4.79
N TYR A 421 20.70 -14.16 4.21
CA TYR A 421 21.97 -13.87 4.87
C TYR A 421 21.82 -12.81 5.97
N GLY A 422 20.88 -11.87 5.79
CA GLY A 422 20.55 -10.85 6.78
C GLY A 422 20.10 -11.42 8.13
N MET A 423 19.59 -12.66 8.15
CA MET A 423 19.25 -13.38 9.38
C MET A 423 20.45 -13.93 10.16
N VAL A 424 21.59 -14.10 9.50
CA VAL A 424 22.79 -14.69 10.11
C VAL A 424 23.33 -13.72 11.18
N PRO A 425 23.76 -14.23 12.36
CA PRO A 425 24.42 -13.39 13.35
C PRO A 425 25.63 -12.66 12.79
N LYS A 426 25.77 -11.36 13.08
CA LYS A 426 26.87 -10.51 12.56
C LYS A 426 28.25 -11.12 12.81
N ARG A 427 28.49 -11.71 13.98
CA ARG A 427 29.77 -12.37 14.30
C ARG A 427 30.11 -13.53 13.36
N ILE A 428 29.11 -14.33 12.96
CA ILE A 428 29.32 -15.47 12.05
C ILE A 428 29.61 -14.95 10.65
N HIS A 429 28.87 -13.93 10.21
CA HIS A 429 29.15 -13.24 8.95
C HIS A 429 30.58 -12.70 8.90
N ASP A 430 31.01 -11.99 9.92
CA ASP A 430 32.32 -11.34 9.96
C ASP A 430 33.45 -12.39 9.96
N ILE A 431 33.25 -13.53 10.62
CA ILE A 431 34.17 -14.67 10.54
C ILE A 431 34.21 -15.26 9.12
N MET A 432 33.06 -15.47 8.49
CA MET A 432 33.00 -15.99 7.11
C MET A 432 33.69 -15.06 6.12
N CYS A 433 33.49 -13.75 6.23
CA CYS A 433 34.17 -12.77 5.36
C CYS A 433 35.68 -12.73 5.58
N ARG A 434 36.17 -13.01 6.81
CA ARG A 434 37.61 -13.13 7.08
C ARG A 434 38.22 -14.39 6.49
N ILE A 435 37.49 -15.50 6.51
CA ILE A 435 37.97 -16.79 5.99
C ILE A 435 37.88 -16.83 4.46
N ILE A 436 36.86 -16.21 3.88
CA ILE A 436 36.60 -16.19 2.43
C ILE A 436 36.42 -14.73 1.98
N PRO A 437 37.49 -14.05 1.54
CA PRO A 437 37.43 -12.63 1.15
C PRO A 437 36.48 -12.35 -0.03
N SER A 438 36.31 -13.30 -0.94
CA SER A 438 35.38 -13.20 -2.09
C SER A 438 33.90 -13.34 -1.68
N TRP A 439 33.62 -13.74 -0.45
CA TRP A 439 32.27 -14.03 0.03
C TRP A 439 31.37 -12.79 0.07
N GLN A 440 31.94 -11.64 0.44
CA GLN A 440 31.20 -10.37 0.48
C GLN A 440 30.75 -9.96 -0.92
N SER A 441 31.67 -9.95 -1.89
CA SER A 441 31.37 -9.60 -3.29
C SER A 441 30.37 -10.58 -3.92
N TYR A 442 30.43 -11.87 -3.54
CA TYR A 442 29.44 -12.86 -3.99
C TYR A 442 28.03 -12.52 -3.49
N ILE A 443 27.87 -12.24 -2.19
CA ILE A 443 26.58 -11.85 -1.61
C ILE A 443 26.04 -10.57 -2.26
N GLU A 444 26.91 -9.58 -2.48
CA GLU A 444 26.51 -8.29 -3.08
C GLU A 444 26.07 -8.45 -4.54
N SER A 445 26.78 -9.26 -5.33
CA SER A 445 26.42 -9.51 -6.73
C SER A 445 25.07 -10.21 -6.91
N ARG A 446 24.63 -10.98 -5.90
CA ARG A 446 23.37 -11.75 -5.92
C ARG A 446 22.34 -11.25 -4.91
N ARG A 447 22.54 -10.04 -4.36
CA ARG A 447 21.81 -9.51 -3.20
C ARG A 447 20.29 -9.63 -3.34
N TYR A 448 19.78 -9.41 -4.56
CA TYR A 448 18.34 -9.38 -4.88
C TYR A 448 17.84 -10.64 -5.58
N ASP A 449 18.69 -11.65 -5.76
CA ASP A 449 18.26 -12.92 -6.32
C ASP A 449 17.34 -13.62 -5.32
N GLY A 450 16.13 -13.96 -5.76
CA GLY A 450 15.14 -14.65 -4.94
C GLY A 450 14.57 -15.84 -5.68
N ARG A 451 14.68 -17.04 -5.08
CA ARG A 451 14.04 -18.25 -5.63
C ARG A 451 12.70 -18.47 -4.94
N PRO A 452 11.60 -18.71 -5.69
CA PRO A 452 10.33 -19.05 -5.09
C PRO A 452 10.43 -20.42 -4.40
N ILE A 453 9.91 -20.47 -3.17
CA ILE A 453 9.85 -21.65 -2.32
C ILE A 453 8.39 -21.80 -1.89
N SER A 454 7.81 -22.97 -2.13
CA SER A 454 6.53 -23.37 -1.55
C SER A 454 6.78 -24.22 -0.30
N ILE A 455 6.15 -23.85 0.82
CA ILE A 455 6.15 -24.65 2.04
C ILE A 455 4.72 -25.10 2.30
N ASP A 456 4.51 -26.41 2.28
CA ASP A 456 3.23 -27.01 2.65
C ASP A 456 3.00 -26.88 4.16
N LEU A 457 2.04 -26.05 4.53
CA LEU A 457 1.70 -25.77 5.93
C LEU A 457 0.72 -26.77 6.53
N THR A 458 0.08 -27.59 5.70
CA THR A 458 -0.76 -28.71 6.15
C THR A 458 0.06 -29.93 6.54
N SER A 459 1.30 -30.03 6.04
CA SER A 459 2.28 -30.99 6.51
C SER A 459 2.90 -30.57 7.84
N ILE A 460 3.03 -31.53 8.76
CA ILE A 460 3.77 -31.36 10.03
C ILE A 460 5.18 -30.82 9.77
N GLY A 461 5.85 -31.34 8.74
CA GLY A 461 7.22 -30.94 8.39
C GLY A 461 7.31 -29.49 7.92
N GLY A 462 6.38 -29.00 7.10
CA GLY A 462 6.41 -27.61 6.65
C GLY A 462 5.98 -26.62 7.73
N TYR A 463 5.02 -26.99 8.59
CA TYR A 463 4.69 -26.21 9.78
C TYR A 463 5.91 -26.10 10.73
N ILE A 464 6.60 -27.21 11.01
CA ILE A 464 7.80 -27.22 11.86
C ILE A 464 8.90 -26.33 11.27
N LYS A 465 9.12 -26.34 9.95
CA LYS A 465 10.11 -25.45 9.31
C LYS A 465 9.81 -23.97 9.57
N LEU A 466 8.57 -23.53 9.36
CA LEU A 466 8.17 -22.13 9.61
C LEU A 466 8.10 -21.80 11.10
N TRP A 467 7.68 -22.75 11.93
CA TRP A 467 7.67 -22.60 13.38
C TRP A 467 9.09 -22.48 13.94
N LEU A 468 10.03 -23.31 13.48
CA LEU A 468 11.44 -23.24 13.88
C LEU A 468 12.05 -21.91 13.44
N LEU A 469 11.78 -21.50 12.19
CA LEU A 469 12.19 -20.20 11.67
C LEU A 469 11.68 -19.05 12.57
N TRP A 470 10.40 -19.05 12.92
CA TRP A 470 9.84 -18.11 13.88
C TRP A 470 10.52 -18.20 15.25
N LYS A 471 10.73 -19.40 15.80
CA LYS A 471 11.38 -19.57 17.11
C LYS A 471 12.81 -19.04 17.15
N LEU A 472 13.51 -19.03 16.02
CA LEU A 472 14.83 -18.42 15.88
C LEU A 472 14.80 -16.87 15.85
N SER A 473 13.63 -16.23 15.98
CA SER A 473 13.53 -14.76 16.04
C SER A 473 14.29 -14.14 17.21
N PHE A 474 14.66 -14.89 18.25
CA PHE A 474 15.56 -14.37 19.30
C PHE A 474 16.95 -14.00 18.77
N MET A 475 17.36 -14.57 17.63
CA MET A 475 18.62 -14.24 16.96
C MET A 475 18.54 -12.91 16.20
N GLN A 476 17.34 -12.38 15.98
CA GLN A 476 17.11 -11.17 15.18
C GLN A 476 17.92 -9.98 15.68
N LYS A 477 17.99 -9.75 17.00
CA LYS A 477 18.83 -8.70 17.62
C LYS A 477 20.33 -8.82 17.33
N HIS A 478 20.82 -10.02 17.01
CA HIS A 478 22.22 -10.27 16.66
C HIS A 478 22.45 -10.37 15.15
N SER A 479 21.37 -10.35 14.36
CA SER A 479 21.41 -10.55 12.92
C SER A 479 22.17 -9.40 12.23
N LEU A 480 22.81 -9.72 11.10
CA LEU A 480 23.48 -8.72 10.27
C LEU A 480 22.52 -7.61 9.84
N ARG A 481 21.29 -7.98 9.49
CA ARG A 481 20.26 -7.01 9.08
C ARG A 481 19.90 -6.05 10.20
N TYR A 482 19.72 -6.52 11.42
CA TYR A 482 19.43 -5.65 12.57
C TYR A 482 20.53 -4.60 12.76
N HIS A 483 21.80 -4.99 12.66
CA HIS A 483 22.91 -4.05 12.79
C HIS A 483 22.90 -3.00 11.67
N ARG A 484 22.67 -3.40 10.41
CA ARG A 484 22.59 -2.48 9.27
C ARG A 484 21.43 -1.48 9.42
N GLU A 485 20.27 -1.94 9.88
CA GLU A 485 19.11 -1.06 10.12
C GLU A 485 19.36 -0.10 11.29
N MET A 486 20.05 -0.54 12.35
CA MET A 486 20.44 0.35 13.44
C MET A 486 21.53 1.35 13.03
N GLU A 487 22.48 0.95 12.19
CA GLU A 487 23.47 1.87 11.60
C GLU A 487 22.79 2.96 10.75
N LEU A 488 21.72 2.61 10.01
CA LEU A 488 20.89 3.58 9.29
C LEU A 488 20.13 4.51 10.25
N VAL A 489 19.56 3.97 11.32
CA VAL A 489 18.88 4.76 12.37
C VAL A 489 19.84 5.75 13.02
N ASP A 490 21.06 5.31 13.34
CA ASP A 490 22.08 6.15 13.96
C ASP A 490 22.57 7.24 12.99
N TYR A 491 22.75 6.89 11.72
CA TYR A 491 23.02 7.86 10.65
C TYR A 491 21.91 8.90 10.54
N PHE A 492 20.65 8.47 10.44
CA PHE A 492 19.49 9.36 10.35
C PHE A 492 19.39 10.28 11.57
N THR A 493 19.54 9.71 12.78
CA THR A 493 19.51 10.47 14.04
C THR A 493 20.57 11.57 14.03
N ARG A 494 21.81 11.22 13.65
CA ARG A 494 22.93 12.16 13.60
C ARG A 494 22.67 13.27 12.58
N VAL A 495 22.27 12.93 11.36
CA VAL A 495 21.98 13.92 10.30
C VAL A 495 20.90 14.90 10.75
N VAL A 496 19.79 14.42 11.33
CA VAL A 496 18.72 15.30 11.80
C VAL A 496 19.18 16.19 12.95
N LYS A 497 19.98 15.66 13.90
CA LYS A 497 20.56 16.45 14.99
C LYS A 497 21.51 17.53 14.47
N ASP A 498 22.43 17.16 13.58
CA ASP A 498 23.43 18.07 13.01
C ASP A 498 22.73 19.20 12.24
N LEU A 499 21.72 18.88 11.43
CA LEU A 499 20.93 19.88 10.71
C LEU A 499 20.10 20.75 11.66
N ALA A 500 19.53 20.20 12.74
CA ALA A 500 18.79 21.01 13.70
C ALA A 500 19.69 22.04 14.42
N MET A 501 21.00 21.79 14.48
CA MET A 501 21.98 22.74 15.00
C MET A 501 22.34 23.85 13.99
N ILE A 502 22.06 23.64 12.70
CA ILE A 502 22.29 24.61 11.63
C ILE A 502 21.01 25.40 11.36
N ASP A 503 19.92 24.71 10.99
CA ASP A 503 18.62 25.28 10.67
C ASP A 503 17.50 24.28 11.00
N TYR A 504 16.54 24.75 11.81
CA TYR A 504 15.43 23.93 12.30
C TYR A 504 14.49 23.44 11.18
N GLU A 505 14.25 24.26 10.16
CA GLU A 505 13.34 23.94 9.06
C GLU A 505 13.96 22.86 8.15
N LEU A 506 15.26 22.95 7.87
CA LEU A 506 16.01 21.91 7.15
C LEU A 506 15.96 20.57 7.87
N ALA A 507 16.13 20.56 9.20
CA ALA A 507 15.99 19.35 10.00
C ALA A 507 14.58 18.74 9.89
N CYS A 508 13.53 19.58 9.91
CA CYS A 508 12.16 19.13 9.73
C CYS A 508 11.94 18.50 8.34
N MET A 509 12.42 19.15 7.27
CA MET A 509 12.28 18.63 5.91
C MET A 509 12.99 17.28 5.76
N VAL A 510 14.22 17.15 6.25
CA VAL A 510 14.97 15.88 6.18
C VAL A 510 14.33 14.79 7.03
N ALA A 511 13.80 15.14 8.21
CA ALA A 511 13.04 14.21 9.04
C ALA A 511 11.77 13.71 8.32
N ASP A 512 11.02 14.61 7.67
CA ASP A 512 9.82 14.28 6.90
C ASP A 512 10.14 13.40 5.68
N TYR A 513 11.33 13.54 5.07
CA TYR A 513 11.72 12.70 3.94
C TYR A 513 11.81 11.21 4.29
N ALA A 514 12.06 10.85 5.55
CA ALA A 514 12.05 9.45 5.99
C ALA A 514 10.73 8.73 5.68
N GLN A 515 9.64 9.47 5.40
CA GLN A 515 8.39 8.92 4.87
C GLN A 515 8.51 8.21 3.52
N TYR A 516 9.55 8.46 2.73
CA TYR A 516 9.76 7.83 1.42
C TYR A 516 10.60 6.56 1.50
N ILE A 517 11.23 6.29 2.65
CA ILE A 517 11.93 5.03 2.92
C ILE A 517 10.89 3.92 3.14
N ARG A 518 10.36 3.40 2.03
CA ARG A 518 9.34 2.34 1.95
C ARG A 518 9.78 1.17 1.09
N GLY A 519 9.01 0.09 1.13
CA GLY A 519 9.20 -1.08 0.27
C GLY A 519 10.08 -2.16 0.89
N PHE A 520 10.30 -3.23 0.12
CA PHE A 520 11.06 -4.41 0.52
C PHE A 520 12.24 -4.63 -0.42
N ALA A 521 13.28 -5.31 0.08
CA ALA A 521 14.48 -5.67 -0.69
C ALA A 521 15.04 -4.49 -1.52
N HIS A 522 15.17 -4.66 -2.85
CA HIS A 522 15.76 -3.68 -3.76
C HIS A 522 15.04 -2.32 -3.75
N ILE A 523 13.72 -2.29 -3.53
CA ILE A 523 12.95 -1.04 -3.45
C ILE A 523 13.36 -0.23 -2.20
N ARG A 524 13.50 -0.91 -1.06
CA ARG A 524 13.96 -0.26 0.18
C ARG A 524 15.40 0.21 0.04
N ALA A 525 16.28 -0.62 -0.52
CA ALA A 525 17.67 -0.28 -0.74
C ALA A 525 17.81 0.96 -1.65
N ARG A 526 17.05 1.02 -2.74
CA ARG A 526 16.98 2.18 -3.63
C ARG A 526 16.52 3.44 -2.89
N ASN A 527 15.49 3.34 -2.05
CA ASN A 527 14.98 4.48 -1.30
C ASN A 527 15.96 4.97 -0.22
N ILE A 528 16.70 4.06 0.41
CA ILE A 528 17.79 4.41 1.34
C ILE A 528 18.93 5.11 0.59
N ASP A 529 19.30 4.61 -0.58
CA ASP A 529 20.34 5.21 -1.42
C ASP A 529 19.95 6.60 -1.92
N ALA A 530 18.69 6.78 -2.33
CA ALA A 530 18.14 8.09 -2.67
C ALA A 530 18.14 9.04 -1.46
N PHE A 531 17.79 8.56 -0.26
CA PHE A 531 17.88 9.36 0.97
C PHE A 531 19.31 9.80 1.26
N LYS A 532 20.29 8.89 1.20
CA LYS A 532 21.70 9.21 1.40
C LYS A 532 22.20 10.20 0.37
N THR A 533 21.83 10.03 -0.90
CA THR A 533 22.18 10.97 -1.97
C THR A 533 21.60 12.36 -1.68
N LEU A 534 20.35 12.43 -1.23
CA LEU A 534 19.73 13.70 -0.86
C LEU A 534 20.47 14.38 0.30
N VAL A 535 20.87 13.64 1.33
CA VAL A 535 21.63 14.22 2.46
C VAL A 535 23.07 14.57 2.06
N GLU A 536 23.83 13.60 1.55
CA GLU A 536 25.27 13.72 1.31
C GLU A 536 25.61 14.56 0.09
N TYR A 537 24.67 14.69 -0.86
CA TYR A 537 24.87 15.46 -2.08
C TYR A 537 24.08 16.75 -2.10
N VAL A 538 22.75 16.68 -1.96
CA VAL A 538 21.88 17.87 -2.11
C VAL A 538 22.06 18.81 -0.93
N VAL A 539 21.97 18.30 0.30
CA VAL A 539 22.06 19.14 1.50
C VAL A 539 23.49 19.67 1.70
N MET A 540 24.51 18.82 1.57
CA MET A 540 25.90 19.27 1.77
C MET A 540 26.35 20.31 0.73
N LYS A 541 26.06 20.11 -0.56
CA LYS A 541 26.38 21.12 -1.59
C LYS A 541 25.53 22.39 -1.42
N GLY A 542 24.27 22.23 -1.03
CA GLY A 542 23.39 23.36 -0.70
C GLY A 542 23.99 24.25 0.39
N LEU A 543 24.39 23.64 1.51
CA LEU A 543 24.98 24.35 2.65
C LEU A 543 26.30 25.05 2.30
N GLU A 544 27.11 24.46 1.41
CA GLU A 544 28.33 25.10 0.90
C GLU A 544 27.98 26.37 0.08
N MET A 545 26.98 26.29 -0.79
CA MET A 545 26.52 27.43 -1.60
C MET A 545 25.93 28.55 -0.72
N ASP A 546 25.05 28.20 0.23
CA ASP A 546 24.46 29.14 1.17
C ASP A 546 25.53 29.81 2.04
N GLY A 547 26.51 29.04 2.54
CA GLY A 547 27.62 29.56 3.34
C GLY A 547 28.52 30.53 2.58
N ALA A 548 28.80 30.26 1.30
CA ALA A 548 29.58 31.16 0.45
C ALA A 548 28.82 32.45 0.09
N LEU A 549 27.50 32.36 -0.05
CA LEU A 549 26.61 33.50 -0.31
C LEU A 549 26.22 34.27 0.94
N LYS A 550 26.62 33.78 2.14
CA LYS A 550 26.22 34.30 3.44
C LYS A 550 24.69 34.37 3.61
N ASP A 551 23.97 33.41 3.03
CA ASP A 551 22.53 33.27 3.23
C ASP A 551 22.27 32.53 4.55
N GLU A 552 21.98 33.29 5.61
CA GLU A 552 21.69 32.74 6.94
C GLU A 552 20.38 31.95 7.00
N GLU A 553 19.47 32.12 6.03
CA GLU A 553 18.19 31.39 5.96
C GLU A 553 18.26 30.09 5.17
N HIS A 554 19.42 29.79 4.57
CA HIS A 554 19.68 28.58 3.78
C HIS A 554 18.63 28.34 2.66
N ARG A 555 18.24 29.41 1.94
CA ARG A 555 17.12 29.34 0.98
C ARG A 555 17.45 28.43 -0.21
N ILE A 556 18.71 28.41 -0.65
CA ILE A 556 19.14 27.55 -1.77
C ILE A 556 19.04 26.09 -1.35
N THR A 557 19.54 25.73 -0.16
CA THR A 557 19.43 24.36 0.34
C THR A 557 17.97 23.92 0.47
N LYS A 558 17.10 24.75 1.06
CA LYS A 558 15.68 24.44 1.23
C LYS A 558 14.96 24.27 -0.11
N ALA A 559 15.22 25.13 -1.08
CA ALA A 559 14.63 25.06 -2.41
C ALA A 559 15.13 23.85 -3.21
N ALA A 560 16.45 23.60 -3.19
CA ALA A 560 17.06 22.45 -3.82
C ALA A 560 16.54 21.13 -3.23
N LEU A 561 16.38 21.08 -1.91
CA LEU A 561 15.79 19.95 -1.21
C LEU A 561 14.33 19.71 -1.64
N ARG A 562 13.47 20.74 -1.66
CA ARG A 562 12.09 20.63 -2.16
C ARG A 562 12.03 20.17 -3.62
N ALA A 563 12.92 20.68 -4.47
CA ALA A 563 13.04 20.25 -5.87
C ALA A 563 13.38 18.77 -5.99
N ALA A 564 14.39 18.33 -5.22
CA ALA A 564 14.85 16.96 -5.20
C ALA A 564 13.75 16.00 -4.71
N MET A 565 12.98 16.39 -3.69
CA MET A 565 11.84 15.61 -3.21
C MET A 565 10.79 15.38 -4.29
N ASN A 566 10.42 16.43 -5.05
CA ASN A 566 9.44 16.31 -6.13
C ASN A 566 9.95 15.39 -7.25
N LEU A 567 11.21 15.51 -7.65
CA LEU A 567 11.81 14.70 -8.72
C LEU A 567 11.84 13.20 -8.38
N ILE A 568 12.16 12.84 -7.13
CA ILE A 568 12.24 11.44 -6.71
C ILE A 568 10.86 10.77 -6.72
N THR A 569 9.78 11.54 -6.51
CA THR A 569 8.42 11.01 -6.42
C THR A 569 7.73 10.72 -7.76
N LEU A 570 8.20 11.29 -8.87
CA LEU A 570 7.49 11.26 -10.16
C LEU A 570 7.89 10.08 -11.07
N ASP A 571 9.17 9.72 -11.16
CA ASP A 571 9.64 8.85 -12.26
C ASP A 571 10.25 7.50 -11.86
N GLY A 572 10.53 7.23 -10.58
CA GLY A 572 11.21 6.00 -10.16
C GLY A 572 12.67 5.84 -10.62
N GLU A 573 13.14 6.71 -11.54
CA GLU A 573 14.52 6.92 -12.02
C GLU A 573 15.10 8.27 -11.54
N GLY A 574 14.62 8.77 -10.39
CA GLY A 574 14.88 10.16 -9.96
C GLY A 574 16.30 10.46 -9.44
N LYS A 575 17.15 9.46 -9.16
CA LYS A 575 18.47 9.72 -8.55
C LYS A 575 19.39 10.51 -9.49
N ASP A 576 19.53 10.07 -10.73
CA ASP A 576 20.47 10.67 -11.67
C ASP A 576 20.02 12.08 -12.08
N LYS A 577 18.71 12.29 -12.25
CA LYS A 577 18.12 13.62 -12.51
C LYS A 577 18.30 14.59 -11.34
N VAL A 578 18.28 14.10 -10.10
CA VAL A 578 18.55 14.92 -8.90
C VAL A 578 20.02 15.32 -8.85
N ILE A 579 20.92 14.37 -9.12
CA ILE A 579 22.36 14.63 -9.19
C ILE A 579 22.67 15.65 -10.28
N GLU A 580 22.16 15.43 -11.50
CA GLU A 580 22.34 16.33 -12.64
C GLU A 580 21.81 17.74 -12.34
N PHE A 581 20.63 17.84 -11.72
CA PHE A 581 20.06 19.12 -11.31
C PHE A 581 20.94 19.87 -10.30
N ILE A 582 21.45 19.18 -9.28
CA ILE A 582 22.35 19.80 -8.30
C ILE A 582 23.70 20.15 -8.91
N ASP A 583 24.22 19.35 -9.83
CA ASP A 583 25.47 19.64 -10.53
C ASP A 583 25.35 20.85 -11.44
N GLU A 584 24.20 21.03 -12.09
CA GLU A 584 23.90 22.24 -12.84
C GLU A 584 23.95 23.47 -11.91
N LEU A 585 23.26 23.43 -10.77
CA LEU A 585 23.27 24.54 -9.79
C LEU A 585 24.67 24.81 -9.24
N TYR A 586 25.42 23.76 -8.92
CA TYR A 586 26.77 23.86 -8.37
C TYR A 586 27.80 24.36 -9.40
N THR A 587 27.58 24.08 -10.69
CA THR A 587 28.39 24.63 -11.79
C THR A 587 28.16 26.13 -11.93
N LEU A 588 26.89 26.57 -11.96
CA LEU A 588 26.53 27.99 -11.96
C LEU A 588 27.09 28.73 -10.74
N PHE A 589 27.12 28.06 -9.58
CA PHE A 589 27.75 28.60 -8.36
C PHE A 589 29.25 28.81 -8.52
N LYS A 590 29.99 27.86 -9.09
CA LYS A 590 31.43 28.00 -9.38
C LYS A 590 31.74 29.08 -10.41
N GLU A 591 30.83 29.28 -11.36
CA GLU A 591 30.93 30.32 -12.40
C GLU A 591 30.54 31.72 -11.87
N GLY A 592 30.04 31.83 -10.63
CA GLY A 592 29.62 33.10 -10.02
C GLY A 592 28.28 33.63 -10.54
N GLU A 593 27.49 32.82 -11.24
CA GLU A 593 26.21 33.23 -11.85
C GLU A 593 25.02 33.09 -10.89
N TYR A 594 25.09 33.76 -9.74
CA TYR A 594 24.10 33.61 -8.65
C TYR A 594 22.66 33.95 -9.06
N SER A 595 22.45 34.94 -9.94
CA SER A 595 21.12 35.30 -10.46
C SER A 595 20.45 34.15 -11.24
N ARG A 596 21.24 33.31 -11.95
CA ARG A 596 20.71 32.17 -12.70
C ARG A 596 20.30 31.01 -11.78
N ILE A 597 20.95 30.84 -10.63
CA ILE A 597 20.59 29.86 -9.61
C ILE A 597 19.17 30.14 -9.09
N TYR A 598 18.93 31.39 -8.65
CA TYR A 598 17.60 31.81 -8.16
C TYR A 598 16.54 31.72 -9.26
N THR A 599 16.87 32.12 -10.50
CA THR A 599 15.95 32.00 -11.65
C THR A 599 15.57 30.55 -11.94
N ARG A 600 16.52 29.62 -11.87
CA ARG A 600 16.27 28.17 -12.07
C ARG A 600 15.40 27.57 -10.95
N LEU A 601 15.61 27.99 -9.72
CA LEU A 601 14.78 27.58 -8.58
C LEU A 601 13.36 28.16 -8.66
N ALA A 602 13.23 29.41 -9.12
CA ALA A 602 11.95 30.09 -9.32
C ALA A 602 11.15 29.55 -10.53
N LEU A 603 11.80 29.22 -11.65
CA LEU A 603 11.15 28.67 -12.85
C LEU A 603 10.48 27.32 -12.61
N ARG A 604 10.89 26.58 -11.57
CA ARG A 604 10.22 25.35 -11.13
C ARG A 604 9.11 25.59 -10.09
N GLN A 605 8.75 26.85 -9.83
CA GLN A 605 7.77 27.29 -8.82
C GLN A 605 8.14 26.94 -7.38
N LEU A 606 9.42 26.94 -7.02
CA LEU A 606 9.89 26.48 -5.70
C LEU A 606 10.37 27.58 -4.75
N VAL A 607 10.52 28.82 -5.24
CA VAL A 607 10.80 30.03 -4.45
C VAL A 607 10.07 31.21 -5.10
N PRO A 608 9.40 32.12 -4.35
CA PRO A 608 8.90 33.37 -4.90
C PRO A 608 10.07 34.26 -5.36
N LEU A 609 9.91 34.93 -6.50
CA LEU A 609 10.83 35.97 -6.96
C LEU A 609 10.61 37.21 -6.07
N GLU A 610 11.58 37.52 -5.22
CA GLU A 610 11.80 38.89 -4.73
C GLU A 610 13.03 39.49 -5.40
#